data_AF-A0A437M750-F1
#
_entry.id   AF-A0A437M750-F1
#
_cell.length_a   1.000
_cell.length_b   1.000
_cell.length_c   1.000
_cell.angle_alpha   90.00
_cell.angle_beta   90.00
_cell.angle_gamma   90.00
#
_symmetry.space_group_name_H-M   'P 1'
#
loop_
_entity.id
_entity.type
_entity.pdbx_description
1 polymer ?
#
loop_
_entity_poly.entity_id
_entity_poly.type
_entity_poly.pdbx_seq_one_letter_code
_entity_poly.pdbx_strand_id
1 'polypeptide(L)'
;MKSVTIPPGLEIVSGEKIGRDPRGMSAPELEALGHSSSSVLGAVRAKCLDCCAAQLAEVRKCTATACALWPLRMGTNPLNRRTLTEQQREALRERAGAARAAKATA
;
A
#
# COMPACT_ATOMS: atom_id res chain seq x y z
N MET A 1 16.56 -15.58 31.49
CA MET A 1 15.87 -14.40 30.93
C MET A 1 15.68 -14.66 29.44
N LYS A 2 14.44 -14.80 28.96
CA LYS A 2 14.18 -15.00 27.53
C LYS A 2 14.49 -13.68 26.83
N SER A 3 15.39 -13.65 25.85
CA SER A 3 15.62 -12.44 25.06
C SER A 3 14.30 -12.10 24.36
N VAL A 4 13.83 -10.87 24.55
CA VAL A 4 12.64 -10.39 23.84
C VAL A 4 13.12 -9.96 22.46
N THR A 5 12.93 -10.82 21.47
CA THR A 5 13.16 -10.46 20.07
C THR A 5 12.06 -9.48 19.66
N ILE A 6 12.43 -8.22 19.41
CA ILE A 6 11.51 -7.17 18.98
C ILE A 6 11.33 -7.30 17.46
N PRO A 7 10.09 -7.34 16.93
CA PRO A 7 9.84 -7.31 15.49
C PRO A 7 10.50 -6.09 14.82
N PRO A 8 11.01 -6.18 13.57
CA PRO A 8 11.73 -5.09 12.90
C PRO A 8 11.02 -3.74 12.84
N GLY A 9 9.68 -3.73 12.89
CA GLY A 9 8.84 -2.54 12.85
C GLY A 9 8.59 -1.89 14.22
N LEU A 10 9.18 -2.41 15.29
CA LEU A 10 9.01 -1.91 16.65
C LEU A 10 10.38 -1.54 17.25
N GLU A 11 10.39 -0.56 18.13
CA GLU A 11 11.59 -0.13 18.87
C GLU A 11 11.24 0.13 20.34
N ILE A 12 12.27 0.17 21.20
CA ILE A 12 12.10 0.49 22.63
C ILE A 12 12.61 1.89 22.89
N VAL A 13 11.73 2.76 23.39
CA VAL A 13 12.08 4.10 23.84
C VAL A 13 11.62 4.23 25.29
N SER A 14 12.54 4.58 26.19
CA SER A 14 12.26 4.71 27.63
C SER A 14 11.62 3.46 28.26
N GLY A 15 11.95 2.26 27.75
CA GLY A 15 11.41 0.99 28.22
C GLY A 15 10.05 0.61 27.62
N GLU A 16 9.43 1.46 26.79
CA GLU A 16 8.16 1.18 26.12
C GLU A 16 8.37 0.71 24.68
N LYS A 17 7.53 -0.24 24.24
CA LYS A 17 7.53 -0.72 22.86
C LYS A 17 6.65 0.17 21.99
N ILE A 18 7.28 0.91 21.08
CA ILE A 18 6.62 1.82 20.15
C ILE A 18 6.84 1.39 18.69
N GLY A 19 6.08 1.97 17.77
CA GLY A 19 6.27 1.77 16.34
C GLY A 19 7.49 2.52 15.82
N ARG A 20 8.38 1.82 15.11
CA ARG A 20 9.54 2.41 14.43
C ARG A 20 9.08 3.19 13.20
N ASP A 21 9.75 4.29 12.88
CA ASP A 21 9.49 5.05 11.65
C ASP A 21 9.84 4.22 10.38
N PRO A 22 8.86 3.85 9.53
CA PRO A 22 9.11 3.04 8.34
C PRO A 22 10.02 3.72 7.30
N ARG A 23 10.17 5.05 7.35
CA ARG A 23 11.10 5.78 6.45
C ARG A 23 12.56 5.50 6.76
N GLY A 24 12.85 5.02 7.97
CA GLY A 24 14.19 4.59 8.40
C GLY A 24 14.41 3.08 8.31
N MET A 25 13.51 2.34 7.66
CA MET A 25 13.61 0.88 7.49
C MET A 25 14.07 0.53 6.08
N SER A 26 14.81 -0.57 5.96
CA SER A 26 15.20 -1.16 4.68
C SER A 26 14.05 -1.95 4.04
N ALA A 27 14.12 -2.14 2.71
CA ALA A 27 13.13 -2.93 2.00
C ALA A 27 13.00 -4.38 2.54
N PRO A 28 14.09 -5.12 2.82
CA PRO A 28 13.97 -6.47 3.39
C PRO A 28 13.30 -6.50 4.77
N GLU A 29 13.52 -5.48 5.62
CA GLU A 29 12.83 -5.38 6.92
C GLU A 29 11.32 -5.18 6.75
N LEU A 30 10.91 -4.36 5.77
CA LEU A 30 9.50 -4.15 5.46
C LEU A 30 8.86 -5.40 4.84
N GLU A 31 9.59 -6.10 3.97
CA GLU A 31 9.17 -7.37 3.38
C GLU A 31 9.01 -8.47 4.44
N ALA A 32 9.90 -8.53 5.43
CA ALA A 32 9.80 -9.44 6.57
C ALA A 32 8.55 -9.17 7.44
N LEU A 33 7.99 -7.97 7.39
CA LEU A 33 6.70 -7.62 8.01
C LEU A 33 5.49 -7.89 7.10
N GLY A 34 5.71 -8.44 5.90
CA GLY A 34 4.66 -8.75 4.93
C GLY A 34 4.25 -7.56 4.04
N HIS A 35 5.00 -6.46 4.05
CA HIS A 35 4.77 -5.34 3.14
C HIS A 35 5.39 -5.63 1.78
N SER A 36 4.68 -5.30 0.70
CA SER A 36 5.16 -5.48 -0.67
C SER A 36 5.06 -4.17 -1.46
N SER A 37 5.77 -4.12 -2.60
CA SER A 37 5.74 -3.02 -3.57
C SER A 37 4.38 -2.94 -4.29
N SER A 38 3.37 -2.47 -3.58
CA SER A 38 2.05 -2.16 -4.11
C SER A 38 1.92 -0.66 -4.39
N SER A 39 1.05 -0.30 -5.33
CA SER A 39 0.68 1.10 -5.50
C SER A 39 -0.07 1.60 -4.25
N VAL A 40 0.00 2.90 -3.97
CA VAL A 40 -0.74 3.51 -2.85
C VAL A 40 -2.23 3.15 -2.89
N LEU A 41 -2.85 3.16 -4.09
CA LEU A 41 -4.25 2.78 -4.26
C LEU A 41 -4.49 1.28 -4.00
N GLY A 42 -3.50 0.43 -4.30
CA GLY A 42 -3.51 -0.98 -3.94
C GLY A 42 -3.51 -1.19 -2.42
N ALA A 43 -2.65 -0.48 -1.70
CA ALA A 43 -2.60 -0.52 -0.23
C ALA A 43 -3.91 -0.03 0.40
N VAL A 44 -4.49 1.07 -0.11
CA VAL A 44 -5.81 1.56 0.34
C VAL A 44 -6.89 0.51 0.10
N ARG A 45 -6.89 -0.16 -1.05
CA ARG A 45 -7.85 -1.21 -1.35
C ARG A 45 -7.68 -2.43 -0.44
N ALA A 46 -6.46 -2.84 -0.13
CA ALA A 46 -6.18 -3.88 0.85
C ALA A 46 -6.74 -3.52 2.23
N LYS A 47 -6.57 -2.27 2.67
CA LYS A 47 -7.17 -1.80 3.93
C LYS A 47 -8.71 -1.81 3.90
N CYS A 48 -9.31 -1.46 2.77
CA CYS A 48 -10.76 -1.51 2.63
C CYS A 48 -11.29 -2.95 2.73
N LEU A 49 -10.57 -3.92 2.15
CA LEU A 49 -10.89 -5.33 2.28
C LEU A 49 -10.78 -5.81 3.72
N ASP A 50 -9.68 -5.46 4.41
CA ASP A 50 -9.50 -5.72 5.84
C ASP A 50 -10.66 -5.18 6.67
N CYS A 51 -11.04 -3.92 6.47
CA CYS A 51 -12.16 -3.28 7.16
C CYS A 51 -13.52 -3.95 6.88
N CYS A 52 -13.69 -4.53 5.69
CA CYS A 52 -14.93 -5.20 5.25
C CYS A 52 -14.84 -6.73 5.38
N ALA A 53 -14.03 -7.26 6.31
CA ALA A 53 -13.87 -8.69 6.57
C ALA A 53 -13.58 -9.52 5.30
N ALA A 54 -12.70 -8.99 4.43
CA ALA A 54 -12.32 -9.53 3.13
C ALA A 54 -13.48 -9.70 2.11
N GLN A 55 -14.66 -9.11 2.35
CA GLN A 55 -15.81 -9.20 1.45
C GLN A 55 -15.79 -8.11 0.38
N LEU A 56 -15.50 -8.49 -0.87
CA LEU A 56 -15.48 -7.57 -2.02
C LEU A 56 -16.81 -6.83 -2.23
N ALA A 57 -17.93 -7.52 -2.00
CA ALA A 57 -19.27 -6.94 -2.13
C ALA A 57 -19.49 -5.81 -1.12
N GLU A 58 -19.00 -5.97 0.11
CA GLU A 58 -19.15 -4.98 1.17
C GLU A 58 -18.27 -3.76 0.94
N VAL A 59 -17.06 -3.92 0.36
CA VAL A 59 -16.27 -2.75 -0.07
C VAL A 59 -17.04 -1.89 -1.09
N ARG A 60 -17.75 -2.52 -2.02
CA ARG A 60 -18.59 -1.82 -2.99
C ARG A 60 -19.78 -1.13 -2.32
N LYS A 61 -20.45 -1.82 -1.40
CA LYS A 61 -21.66 -1.35 -0.68
C LYS A 61 -21.38 -0.46 0.53
N CYS A 62 -20.11 -0.25 0.89
CA CYS A 62 -19.71 0.52 2.06
C CYS A 62 -20.37 1.91 2.09
N THR A 63 -21.09 2.18 3.18
CA THR A 63 -21.86 3.41 3.41
C THR A 63 -21.11 4.46 4.22
N ALA A 64 -19.87 4.18 4.65
CA ALA A 64 -19.04 5.09 5.44
C ALA A 64 -18.50 6.26 4.60
N THR A 65 -19.37 7.12 4.06
CA THR A 65 -19.02 8.22 3.15
C THR A 65 -18.14 9.29 3.80
N ALA A 66 -18.13 9.39 5.13
CA ALA A 66 -17.22 10.26 5.88
C ALA A 66 -15.79 9.70 6.00
N CYS A 67 -15.54 8.44 5.61
CA CYS A 67 -14.21 7.85 5.62
C CYS A 67 -13.33 8.51 4.55
N ALA A 68 -12.15 9.00 4.93
CA ALA A 68 -11.20 9.63 4.02
C ALA A 68 -10.74 8.70 2.87
N LEU A 69 -10.80 7.38 3.07
CA LEU A 69 -10.46 6.37 2.06
C LEU A 69 -11.64 6.00 1.15
N TRP A 70 -12.87 6.40 1.49
CA TRP A 70 -14.08 6.00 0.76
C TRP A 70 -14.04 6.33 -0.74
N PRO A 71 -13.52 7.49 -1.20
CA PRO A 71 -13.41 7.79 -2.63
C PRO A 71 -12.42 6.88 -3.37
N LEU A 72 -11.47 6.29 -2.64
CA LEU A 72 -10.34 5.51 -3.17
C LEU A 72 -10.55 3.99 -3.05
N ARG A 73 -11.62 3.56 -2.35
CA ARG A 73 -11.87 2.15 -1.99
C ARG A 73 -11.94 1.17 -3.16
N MET A 74 -12.22 1.67 -4.37
CA MET A 74 -12.26 0.89 -5.60
C MET A 74 -10.89 0.74 -6.29
N GLY A 75 -9.79 1.23 -5.69
CA GLY A 75 -8.45 1.15 -6.26
C GLY A 75 -8.20 2.19 -7.37
N THR A 76 -9.06 3.20 -7.48
CA THR A 76 -8.95 4.32 -8.41
C THR A 76 -9.11 5.63 -7.64
N ASN A 77 -8.55 6.73 -8.17
CA ASN A 77 -8.71 8.06 -7.57
C ASN A 77 -9.60 8.94 -8.47
N PRO A 78 -10.90 9.06 -8.19
CA PRO A 78 -11.82 9.90 -8.98
C PRO A 78 -11.53 11.40 -8.84
N LEU A 79 -10.75 11.80 -7.83
CA LEU A 79 -10.38 13.20 -7.59
C LEU A 79 -9.09 13.59 -8.33
N ASN A 80 -8.45 12.66 -9.04
CA ASN A 80 -7.27 12.96 -9.84
C ASN A 80 -7.65 13.79 -11.07
N ARG A 81 -7.28 15.07 -11.07
CA ARG A 81 -7.54 16.02 -12.17
C ARG A 81 -6.43 16.08 -13.21
N ARG A 82 -5.44 15.19 -13.13
CA ARG A 82 -4.31 15.18 -14.06
C ARG A 82 -4.76 14.70 -15.44
N THR A 83 -4.76 15.61 -16.41
CA THR A 83 -4.89 15.29 -17.83
C THR A 83 -3.50 15.03 -18.41
N LEU A 84 -3.34 13.91 -19.12
CA LEU A 84 -2.09 13.53 -19.78
C LEU A 84 -2.16 13.85 -21.27
N THR A 85 -1.07 14.38 -21.83
CA THR A 85 -0.90 14.49 -23.28
C THR A 85 -0.70 13.09 -23.89
N GLU A 86 -0.91 12.95 -25.20
CA GLU A 86 -0.69 11.66 -25.89
C GLU A 86 0.76 11.18 -25.74
N GLN A 87 1.74 12.08 -25.83
CA GLN A 87 3.15 11.76 -25.59
C GLN A 87 3.38 11.22 -24.17
N GLN A 88 2.77 11.83 -23.15
CA GLN A 88 2.87 11.35 -21.77
C GLN A 88 2.17 10.01 -21.56
N ARG A 89 1.05 9.76 -22.23
CA ARG A 89 0.32 8.48 -22.20
C ARG A 89 1.17 7.37 -22.82
N GLU A 90 1.81 7.64 -23.95
CA GLU A 90 2.68 6.67 -24.62
C GLU A 90 3.89 6.32 -23.75
N ALA A 91 4.58 7.33 -23.21
CA ALA A 91 5.69 7.11 -22.28
C ALA A 91 5.27 6.34 -20.99
N LEU A 92 4.01 6.44 -20.55
CA LEU A 92 3.48 5.61 -19.46
C LEU A 92 3.26 4.15 -19.89
N ARG A 93 2.74 3.92 -21.10
CA ARG A 93 2.54 2.57 -21.65
C ARG A 93 3.86 1.84 -21.82
N GLU A 94 4.86 2.50 -22.39
CA GLU A 94 6.20 1.94 -22.56
C GLU A 94 6.82 1.53 -21.22
N ARG A 95 6.83 2.45 -20.23
CA ARG A 95 7.32 2.15 -18.87
C ARG A 95 6.56 1.01 -18.20
N ALA A 96 5.24 0.99 -18.34
CA ALA A 96 4.43 -0.09 -17.79
C ALA A 96 4.67 -1.44 -18.49
N GLY A 97 5.00 -1.43 -19.78
CA GLY A 97 5.43 -2.61 -20.53
C GLY A 97 6.78 -3.13 -20.04
N ALA A 98 7.78 -2.25 -19.95
CA ALA A 98 9.10 -2.58 -19.43
C ALA A 98 9.06 -3.12 -18.00
N ALA A 99 8.30 -2.48 -17.11
CA ALA A 99 8.12 -2.95 -15.74
C ALA A 99 7.46 -4.33 -15.66
N ARG A 100 6.50 -4.62 -16.54
CA ARG A 100 5.88 -5.96 -16.62
C ARG A 100 6.85 -7.02 -17.12
N ALA A 101 7.65 -6.71 -18.14
CA ALA A 101 8.67 -7.63 -18.65
C ALA A 101 9.72 -7.95 -17.58
N ALA A 102 10.23 -6.93 -16.88
CA ALA A 102 11.21 -7.13 -15.81
C ALA A 102 10.68 -8.00 -14.66
N LYS A 103 9.39 -7.84 -14.31
CA LYS A 103 8.74 -8.65 -13.28
C LYS A 103 8.45 -10.09 -13.73
N ALA A 104 8.41 -10.37 -15.03
CA ALA A 104 8.24 -11.73 -15.56
C ALA A 104 9.56 -12.53 -15.59
N THR A 105 10.70 -11.83 -15.58
CA THR A 105 12.05 -12.41 -15.59
C THR A 105 12.70 -12.52 -14.21
N ALA A 106 12.04 -12.00 -13.17
CA ALA A 106 12.48 -12.02 -11.77
C ALA A 106 11.66 -13.04 -10.98
#